data_AF-A0A6V8N435-F1
#
_entry.id   AF-A0A6V8N435-F1
#
_cell.length_a   1.000
_cell.length_b   1.000
_cell.length_c   1.000
_cell.angle_alpha   90.00
_cell.angle_beta   90.00
_cell.angle_gamma   90.00
#
_symmetry.space_group_name_H-M   'P 1'
#
loop_
_entity.id
_entity.type
_entity.pdbx_description
1 polymer ?
#
loop_
_entity_poly.entity_id
_entity_poly.type
_entity_poly.pdbx_seq_one_letter_code
_entity_poly.pdbx_strand_id
1 'polypeptide(L)' 'MEYFTVCCQRRGSVSVDGIYQGENKDGDTPRVFRCCAGLHDISLQCRVGQTCKEMTQRVTICGTNAIVPLVVRFFCDLQE' A
#
# COMPACT_ATOMS: atom_id res chain seq x y z
N MET A 1 -12.16 1.77 -12.84
CA MET A 1 -11.65 0.77 -11.88
C MET A 1 -10.19 1.08 -11.76
N GLU A 2 -9.74 1.29 -10.53
CA GLU A 2 -8.53 2.03 -10.25
C GLU A 2 -7.42 1.11 -9.74
N TYR A 3 -6.19 1.59 -9.88
CA TYR A 3 -4.98 0.82 -9.63
C TYR A 3 -4.02 1.61 -8.75
N PHE A 4 -3.42 0.93 -7.79
CA PHE A 4 -2.43 1.52 -6.91
C PHE A 4 -1.35 0.52 -6.54
N THR A 5 -0.23 1.02 -6.04
CA THR A 5 0.87 0.25 -5.45
C THR A 5 1.16 0.80 -4.06
N VAL A 6 1.65 -0.07 -3.18
CA VAL A 6 2.04 0.30 -1.82
C VAL A 6 3.56 0.22 -1.71
N CYS A 7 4.21 1.37 -1.83
CA CYS A 7 5.66 1.48 -1.78
C CYS A 7 6.14 1.61 -0.33
N CYS A 8 6.81 0.59 0.15
CA CYS A 8 7.61 0.60 1.37
C CYS A 8 8.94 -0.09 1.08
N GLN A 9 10.02 0.23 1.80
CA GLN A 9 11.26 -0.55 1.68
C GLN A 9 11.04 -2.00 2.12
N ARG A 10 10.15 -2.22 3.08
CA ARG A 10 9.88 -3.52 3.72
C ARG A 10 8.65 -4.20 3.12
N ARG A 11 8.55 -5.51 3.35
CA ARG A 11 7.39 -6.34 2.99
C ARG A 11 6.35 -6.28 4.11
N GLY A 12 5.08 -6.12 3.74
CA GLY A 12 3.97 -6.03 4.69
C GLY A 12 2.62 -6.34 4.06
N SER A 13 1.66 -6.60 4.94
CA SER A 13 0.25 -6.85 4.60
C SER A 13 -0.45 -5.54 4.28
N VAL A 14 -1.10 -5.49 3.12
CA VAL A 14 -1.90 -4.36 2.65
C VAL A 14 -3.37 -4.65 2.91
N SER A 15 -4.05 -3.66 3.49
CA SER A 15 -5.51 -3.65 3.61
C SER A 15 -6.09 -2.39 2.99
N VAL A 16 -7.29 -2.50 2.41
CA VAL A 16 -8.07 -1.39 1.85
C VAL A 16 -9.40 -1.36 2.58
N ASP A 17 -9.71 -0.25 3.24
CA ASP A 17 -10.91 -0.07 4.06
C ASP A 17 -11.08 -1.21 5.09
N GLY A 18 -9.95 -1.67 5.66
CA GLY A 18 -9.89 -2.77 6.62
C GLY A 18 -9.90 -4.18 6.01
N ILE A 19 -10.06 -4.32 4.68
CA ILE A 19 -10.09 -5.62 4.00
C ILE A 19 -8.69 -5.97 3.48
N TYR A 20 -8.16 -7.12 3.90
CA TYR A 20 -6.85 -7.61 3.45
C TYR A 20 -6.84 -7.91 1.94
N GLN A 21 -5.82 -7.40 1.24
CA GLN A 21 -5.65 -7.58 -0.21
C GLN A 21 -4.43 -8.42 -0.59
N GLY A 22 -3.52 -8.66 0.35
CA GLY A 22 -2.26 -9.34 0.08
C GLY A 22 -1.05 -8.55 0.56
N GLU A 23 0.14 -8.96 0.13
CA GLU A 23 1.38 -8.27 0.47
C GLU A 23 1.75 -7.20 -0.55
N ASN A 24 2.41 -6.13 -0.08
CA ASN A 24 2.76 -4.97 -0.89
C ASN A 24 3.79 -5.24 -2.00
N LYS A 25 4.50 -6.37 -1.94
CA LYS A 25 5.53 -6.76 -2.91
C LYS A 25 5.45 -8.24 -3.26
N ASP A 26 5.85 -8.55 -4.49
CA ASP A 26 6.24 -9.89 -4.93
C ASP A 26 7.76 -9.91 -5.15
N GLY A 27 8.49 -10.54 -4.24
CA GLY A 27 9.93 -10.33 -4.10
C GLY A 27 10.26 -8.87 -3.79
N ASP A 28 11.06 -8.24 -4.65
CA ASP A 28 11.41 -6.81 -4.55
C ASP A 28 10.48 -5.90 -5.37
N THR A 29 9.60 -6.46 -6.18
CA THR A 29 8.74 -5.70 -7.09
C THR A 29 7.45 -5.28 -6.38
N PRO A 30 7.07 -3.98 -6.40
CA PRO A 30 5.78 -3.54 -5.86
C PRO A 30 4.61 -4.23 -6.56
N ARG A 31 3.68 -4.77 -5.77
CA ARG A 31 2.47 -5.39 -6.29
C ARG A 31 1.45 -4.32 -6.67
N VAL A 32 0.79 -4.51 -7.81
CA VAL A 32 -0.33 -3.67 -8.25
C VAL A 32 -1.63 -4.22 -7.67
N PHE A 33 -2.39 -3.34 -7.03
CA PHE A 33 -3.71 -3.60 -6.45
C PHE A 33 -4.79 -2.92 -7.27
N ARG A 34 -6.03 -3.40 -7.13
CA ARG A 34 -7.21 -2.89 -7.84
C ARG A 34 -8.31 -2.53 -6.85
N CYS A 35 -8.95 -1.38 -7.04
CA CYS A 35 -10.05 -0.90 -6.20
C CYS A 35 -11.09 -0.11 -7.01
N CYS A 36 -12.19 0.26 -6.36
CA CYS A 36 -13.13 1.23 -6.92
C CYS A 36 -12.50 2.61 -6.94
N ALA A 37 -13.02 3.52 -7.76
CA ALA A 37 -12.62 4.92 -7.67
C ALA A 37 -13.23 5.54 -6.41
N GLY A 38 -12.46 6.34 -5.69
CA GLY A 38 -12.95 7.01 -4.48
C GLY A 38 -11.90 7.23 -3.42
N LEU A 39 -12.38 7.61 -2.24
CA LEU A 39 -11.59 7.80 -1.04
C LEU A 39 -11.47 6.47 -0.29
N HIS A 40 -10.24 6.05 -0.01
CA HIS A 40 -9.94 4.79 0.64
C HIS A 40 -8.96 4.97 1.80
N ASP A 41 -9.14 4.16 2.83
CA ASP A 41 -8.17 4.01 3.92
C ASP A 41 -7.24 2.84 3.58
N ILE A 42 -6.00 3.15 3.18
CA ILE A 42 -4.99 2.16 2.82
C ILE A 42 -4.09 1.93 4.02
N SER A 43 -4.00 0.69 4.48
CA SER A 43 -3.15 0.31 5.60
C SER A 43 -2.02 -0.60 5.16
N LEU A 44 -0.84 -0.42 5.75
CA LEU A 44 0.31 -1.29 5.61
C LEU A 44 0.80 -1.75 6.98
N GLN A 45 0.76 -3.05 7.22
CA GLN A 45 1.35 -3.68 8.39
C GLN A 45 2.60 -4.45 7.98
N CYS A 46 3.78 -3.90 8.30
CA CYS A 46 5.05 -4.59 8.07
C CYS A 46 5.20 -5.81 8.98
N ARG A 47 5.98 -6.80 8.53
CA ARG A 47 6.25 -8.02 9.32
C ARG A 47 7.01 -7.68 10.63
N VAL A 48 6.77 -8.51 11.65
CA VAL A 48 7.19 -8.44 13.08
C VAL A 48 8.37 -7.51 13.41
N GLY A 49 8.14 -6.62 14.38
CA GLY A 49 9.17 -5.76 15.00
C GLY A 49 9.41 -4.43 14.29
N GLN A 50 8.66 -4.15 13.22
CA GLN A 50 8.95 -3.05 12.31
C GLN A 50 7.64 -2.32 11.98
N THR A 51 7.52 -1.07 12.40
CA THR A 51 6.32 -0.25 12.18
C THR A 51 6.62 0.90 11.23
N CYS A 52 5.70 1.13 10.29
CA CYS A 52 5.72 2.37 9.53
C CYS A 52 5.16 3.52 10.36
N LYS A 53 5.71 4.73 10.17
CA LYS A 53 5.35 5.94 10.93
C LYS A 53 3.84 6.17 10.95
N GLU A 54 3.24 5.99 9.79
CA GLU A 54 1.80 5.96 9.59
C GLU A 54 1.44 4.57 9.08
N MET A 55 0.63 3.83 9.83
CA MET A 55 0.18 2.49 9.43
C MET A 55 -1.03 2.54 8.49
N THR A 56 -1.72 3.68 8.43
CA THR A 56 -2.89 3.90 7.57
C THR A 56 -2.81 5.30 6.96
N GLN A 57 -3.07 5.39 5.66
CA GLN A 57 -3.17 6.63 4.92
C GLN A 57 -4.51 6.70 4.19
N ARG A 58 -5.21 7.82 4.35
CA ARG A 58 -6.45 8.11 3.64
C ARG A 58 -6.11 8.78 2.31
N VAL A 59 -6.39 8.10 1.19
CA VAL A 59 -6.00 8.56 -0.15
C VAL A 59 -7.19 8.52 -1.12
N THR A 60 -7.24 9.49 -2.03
CA THR A 60 -8.20 9.45 -3.15
C THR A 60 -7.54 8.72 -4.31
N ILE A 61 -8.15 7.62 -4.76
CA ILE A 61 -7.68 6.83 -5.91
C ILE A 61 -8.67 7.05 -7.06
N CYS A 62 -8.23 7.77 -8.10
CA CYS A 62 -9.04 8.10 -9.28
C CYS A 62 -8.13 8.45 -10.47
N GLY A 63 -8.57 8.13 -11.69
CA GLY A 63 -7.85 8.48 -12.93
C GLY A 63 -6.59 7.65 -13.17
N THR A 64 -6.54 6.43 -12.63
CA THR A 64 -5.38 5.52 -12.67
C THR A 64 -5.64 4.34 -13.60
N ASN A 65 -4.57 3.64 -13.99
CA ASN A 65 -4.68 2.41 -14.78
C ASN A 65 -3.56 1.43 -14.43
N ALA A 66 -3.60 0.22 -15.00
CA ALA A 66 -2.62 -0.83 -14.70
C ALA A 66 -1.17 -0.50 -15.09
N ILE A 67 -0.97 0.43 -16.04
CA ILE A 67 0.36 0.88 -16.49
C ILE A 67 0.86 2.02 -15.60
N VAL A 68 -0.04 2.91 -15.18
CA VAL A 68 0.26 4.08 -14.34
C VAL A 68 -0.62 4.03 -13.09
N PRO A 69 -0.30 3.15 -12.11
CA PRO A 69 -1.01 3.07 -10.85
C PRO A 69 -0.63 4.24 -9.93
N LEU A 70 -1.53 4.62 -9.01
CA LEU A 70 -1.17 5.54 -7.93
C LEU A 70 -0.12 4.91 -7.01
N VAL A 71 0.87 5.67 -6.56
CA VAL A 71 1.89 5.18 -5.63
C VAL A 71 1.59 5.70 -4.22
N VAL A 72 1.14 4.81 -3.32
CA VAL A 72 0.96 5.12 -1.90
C VAL A 72 2.26 4.80 -1.17
N ARG A 73 2.89 5.80 -0.55
CA ARG A 73 4.24 5.66 0.05
C ARG A 73 4.16 5.53 1.55
N PHE A 74 4.72 4.46 2.09
CA PHE A 74 4.88 4.22 3.52
C PHE A 74 6.34 4.29 3.91
N PHE A 75 6.61 5.02 4.99
CA PHE A 75 7.95 5.18 5.54
C PHE A 75 8.06 4.47 6.87
N CYS A 76 9.00 3.53 6.95
CA CYS A 76 9.29 2.82 8.19
C CYS A 76 10.52 3.41 8.85
N ASP A 77 10.47 3.52 10.19
CA ASP A 77 11.65 3.91 10.95
C ASP A 77 12.69 2.80 10.81
N LEU A 78 13.87 3.18 10.32
CA LEU A 78 15.06 2.36 10.40
C LEU A 78 15.50 2.41 11.87
N GLN A 79 15.01 1.50 12.70
CA GLN A 79 15.82 1.13 13.87
C GLN A 79 17.01 0.34 13.33
N GLU A 80 18.18 0.97 13.48
CA GLU A 80 19.52 0.41 13.21
C GLU A 80 19.81 -0.82 14.08
#